data_AF-A0A959AV81-F1
#
_entry.id   AF-A0A959AV81-F1
#
_cell.length_a   1.000
_cell.length_b   1.000
_cell.length_c   1.000
_cell.angle_alpha   90.00
_cell.angle_beta   90.00
_cell.angle_gamma   90.00
#
_symmetry.space_group_name_H-M   'P 1'
#
loop_
_entity.id
_entity.type
_entity.pdbx_description
1 polymer ?
#
loop_
_entity_poly.entity_id
_entity_poly.type
_entity_poly.pdbx_seq_one_letter_code
_entity_poly.pdbx_strand_id
1 'polypeptide(L)'
;MLCRSGQAVELLPMDTDGDGIPDEGGWPLWADEMVDAVLIQCGEGLVFSINREGDTPDGAAEVLILKCGDVPFAIFEVHAWCGGEIVGSCTTYAGVFDNFGLCGHPPPPVAVDGRILREDGVPVEGVTVSLSGPSPSTTLTSVEGNYHLLGVLEGEEVTITPEKNAGYAEGVSTLDMVLISRHILGVEILGSPYQLIAADVNNSRYVTTLDLIALRRLLLGIDIEFEVNTSWRFVESDYVFPNPANPWQERFPEWTIISPFPATGVSDLDFVAVKVGDVSLD
;
A
#
# COMPACT_ATOMS: atom_id res chain seq x y z
N MET A 1 -41.95 15.16 -10.60
CA MET A 1 -41.60 14.90 -9.19
C MET A 1 -40.11 15.18 -9.04
N LEU A 2 -39.68 15.72 -7.90
CA LEU A 2 -38.26 15.96 -7.64
C LEU A 2 -37.83 15.07 -6.47
N CYS A 3 -36.82 14.24 -6.72
CA CYS A 3 -36.14 13.46 -5.70
C CYS A 3 -35.02 14.31 -5.08
N ARG A 4 -34.65 13.98 -3.84
CA ARG A 4 -33.41 14.49 -3.23
C ARG A 4 -32.20 14.06 -4.04
N SER A 5 -31.13 14.86 -4.01
CA SER A 5 -29.87 14.54 -4.69
C SER A 5 -29.02 13.57 -3.86
N GLY A 6 -29.57 12.37 -3.69
CA GLY A 6 -29.02 11.25 -2.94
C GLY A 6 -28.93 11.43 -1.42
N GLN A 7 -28.56 10.35 -0.75
CA GLN A 7 -28.36 10.28 0.70
C GLN A 7 -27.14 9.40 1.03
N ALA A 8 -26.44 9.72 2.12
CA ALA A 8 -25.43 8.84 2.70
C ALA A 8 -26.05 8.05 3.86
N VAL A 9 -25.89 6.73 3.87
CA VAL A 9 -26.42 5.83 4.90
C VAL A 9 -25.33 4.87 5.38
N GLU A 10 -25.38 4.54 6.67
CA GLU A 10 -24.49 3.58 7.31
C GLU A 10 -25.29 2.32 7.60
N LEU A 11 -24.85 1.14 7.14
CA LEU A 11 -25.54 -0.10 7.43
C LEU A 11 -25.53 -0.37 8.94
N LEU A 12 -26.69 -0.75 9.48
CA LEU A 12 -26.83 -1.15 10.88
C LEU A 12 -27.07 -2.66 10.97
N PRO A 13 -26.74 -3.30 12.12
CA PRO A 13 -27.06 -4.70 12.32
C PRO A 13 -28.56 -4.92 12.18
N MET A 14 -28.95 -5.76 11.23
CA MET A 14 -30.33 -6.13 10.96
C MET A 14 -30.49 -7.63 11.17
N ASP A 15 -31.57 -8.00 11.85
CA ASP A 15 -31.99 -9.39 12.05
C ASP A 15 -33.03 -9.72 10.97
N THR A 16 -32.59 -10.43 9.94
CA THR A 16 -33.40 -10.71 8.74
C THR A 16 -34.29 -11.93 8.92
N ASP A 17 -33.90 -12.89 9.76
CA ASP A 17 -34.63 -14.14 9.99
C ASP A 17 -35.46 -14.15 11.29
N GLY A 18 -35.34 -13.10 12.12
CA GLY A 18 -36.15 -12.84 13.29
C GLY A 18 -35.75 -13.69 14.50
N ASP A 19 -34.53 -14.21 14.54
CA ASP A 19 -34.04 -15.06 15.63
C ASP A 19 -33.48 -14.27 16.84
N GLY A 20 -33.42 -12.93 16.71
CA GLY A 20 -32.90 -12.01 17.71
C GLY A 20 -31.38 -11.78 17.63
N ILE A 21 -30.71 -12.36 16.63
CA ILE A 21 -29.29 -12.19 16.33
C ILE A 21 -29.16 -11.47 14.99
N PRO A 22 -28.50 -10.29 14.95
CA PRO A 22 -28.23 -9.64 13.68
C PRO A 22 -27.36 -10.52 12.77
N ASP A 23 -27.81 -10.74 11.54
CA ASP A 23 -27.21 -11.65 10.56
C ASP A 23 -26.69 -10.94 9.29
N GLU A 24 -27.15 -9.71 9.02
CA GLU A 24 -26.70 -8.89 7.89
C GLU A 24 -26.68 -7.38 8.25
N GLY A 25 -25.91 -6.59 7.49
CA GLY A 25 -26.02 -5.13 7.51
C GLY A 25 -27.22 -4.65 6.68
N GLY A 26 -28.08 -3.82 7.26
CA GLY A 26 -29.29 -3.31 6.62
C GLY A 26 -29.57 -1.85 6.92
N TRP A 27 -30.19 -1.15 5.96
CA TRP A 27 -30.75 0.18 6.20
C TRP A 27 -32.09 0.36 5.46
N PRO A 28 -33.20 0.66 6.16
CA PRO A 28 -34.48 0.92 5.52
C PRO A 28 -34.48 2.32 4.89
N LEU A 29 -34.80 2.39 3.60
CA LEU A 29 -34.93 3.62 2.85
C LEU A 29 -36.39 3.83 2.45
N TRP A 30 -37.02 4.87 2.99
CA TRP A 30 -38.44 5.14 2.75
C TRP A 30 -38.63 6.03 1.53
N ALA A 31 -39.64 5.72 0.71
CA ALA A 31 -39.90 6.43 -0.55
C ALA A 31 -40.19 7.92 -0.33
N ASP A 32 -40.89 8.28 0.74
CA ASP A 32 -41.25 9.64 1.11
C ASP A 32 -40.04 10.49 1.54
N GLU A 33 -39.06 9.88 2.23
CA GLU A 33 -37.81 10.53 2.61
C GLU A 33 -36.99 10.96 1.38
N MET A 34 -37.16 10.26 0.27
CA MET A 34 -36.42 10.51 -0.98
C MET A 34 -37.07 11.60 -1.83
N VAL A 35 -38.27 12.07 -1.48
CA VAL A 35 -38.98 13.13 -2.19
C VAL A 35 -38.57 14.49 -1.65
N ASP A 36 -38.10 15.36 -2.54
CA ASP A 36 -37.81 16.76 -2.21
C ASP A 36 -39.02 17.66 -2.47
N ALA A 37 -39.66 17.46 -3.62
CA ALA A 37 -40.87 18.21 -3.96
C ALA A 37 -41.83 17.44 -4.89
N VAL A 38 -43.12 17.61 -4.64
CA VAL A 38 -44.20 17.09 -5.48
C VAL A 38 -44.89 18.24 -6.17
N LEU A 39 -44.73 18.32 -7.49
CA LEU A 39 -45.36 19.34 -8.34
C LEU A 39 -46.64 18.83 -9.02
N ILE A 40 -47.14 17.69 -8.57
CA ILE A 40 -48.27 16.96 -9.16
C ILE A 40 -49.49 17.17 -8.29
N GLN A 41 -50.64 17.45 -8.90
CA GLN A 41 -51.92 17.53 -8.19
C GLN A 41 -52.60 16.17 -8.23
N CYS A 42 -52.43 15.41 -7.15
CA CYS A 42 -53.33 14.31 -6.79
C CYS A 42 -54.20 14.82 -5.62
N GLY A 43 -55.48 14.49 -5.61
CA GLY A 43 -56.37 14.85 -4.50
C GLY A 43 -56.04 14.05 -3.23
N GLU A 44 -57.00 13.31 -2.71
CA GLU A 44 -56.69 12.29 -1.69
C GLU A 44 -56.13 11.03 -2.35
N GLY A 45 -55.13 10.39 -1.71
CA GLY A 45 -54.58 9.10 -2.16
C GLY A 45 -53.26 9.15 -2.95
N LEU A 46 -52.43 10.18 -2.72
CA LEU A 46 -51.04 10.18 -3.19
C LEU A 46 -50.22 9.18 -2.35
N VAL A 47 -49.60 8.21 -3.01
CA VAL A 47 -48.70 7.23 -2.38
C VAL A 47 -47.35 7.26 -3.10
N PHE A 48 -46.27 7.04 -2.36
CA PHE A 48 -44.93 6.92 -2.94
C PHE A 48 -44.46 5.49 -2.85
N SER A 49 -43.75 5.05 -3.88
CA SER A 49 -43.02 3.79 -3.81
C SER A 49 -41.60 3.94 -4.33
N ILE A 50 -40.75 3.04 -3.90
CA ILE A 50 -39.33 2.99 -4.21
C ILE A 50 -38.99 1.59 -4.72
N ASN A 51 -38.31 1.54 -5.87
CA ASN A 51 -37.94 0.29 -6.53
C ASN A 51 -36.50 0.42 -7.02
N ARG A 52 -35.78 -0.69 -7.20
CA ARG A 52 -34.45 -0.62 -7.83
C ARG A 52 -34.60 -0.16 -9.27
N GLU A 53 -33.58 0.52 -9.79
CA GLU A 53 -33.61 1.03 -11.16
C GLU A 53 -33.83 -0.13 -12.16
N GLY A 54 -34.88 -0.03 -12.98
CA GLY A 54 -35.24 -1.03 -13.98
C GLY A 54 -36.21 -2.13 -13.51
N ASP A 55 -36.52 -2.20 -12.21
CA ASP A 55 -37.56 -3.10 -11.71
C ASP A 55 -38.97 -2.61 -12.12
N THR A 56 -39.93 -3.54 -12.16
CA THR A 56 -41.34 -3.16 -12.40
C THR A 56 -41.87 -2.42 -11.17
N PRO A 57 -42.38 -1.18 -11.32
CA PRO A 57 -42.82 -0.40 -10.16
C PRO A 57 -43.99 -1.06 -9.43
N ASP A 58 -43.82 -1.29 -8.12
CA ASP A 58 -44.90 -1.72 -7.22
C ASP A 58 -45.36 -0.52 -6.38
N GLY A 59 -46.64 -0.21 -6.41
CA GLY A 59 -47.23 0.87 -5.61
C GLY A 59 -47.29 0.58 -4.11
N ALA A 60 -47.08 -0.68 -3.70
CA ALA A 60 -47.01 -1.09 -2.30
C ALA A 60 -45.56 -1.06 -1.73
N ALA A 61 -44.55 -0.86 -2.57
CA ALA A 61 -43.14 -0.84 -2.15
C ALA A 61 -42.77 0.51 -1.51
N GLU A 62 -43.29 0.80 -0.31
CA GLU A 62 -43.03 2.06 0.42
C GLU A 62 -41.59 2.16 0.96
N VAL A 63 -40.92 1.02 1.14
CA VAL A 63 -39.57 0.91 1.70
C VAL A 63 -38.70 -0.01 0.85
N LEU A 64 -37.46 0.43 0.61
CA LEU A 64 -36.39 -0.39 0.05
C LEU A 64 -35.35 -0.65 1.13
N ILE A 65 -35.04 -1.91 1.43
CA ILE A 65 -33.97 -2.25 2.37
C ILE A 65 -32.66 -2.34 1.59
N LEU A 66 -31.75 -1.42 1.89
CA LEU A 66 -30.37 -1.49 1.42
C LEU A 66 -29.64 -2.57 2.22
N LYS A 67 -28.85 -3.38 1.51
CA LYS A 67 -28.13 -4.53 2.04
C LYS A 67 -26.65 -4.43 1.74
N CYS A 68 -25.90 -5.43 2.20
CA CYS A 68 -24.47 -5.54 1.95
C CYS A 68 -24.09 -5.53 0.46
N GLY A 69 -24.93 -6.08 -0.42
CA GLY A 69 -24.71 -6.03 -1.88
C GLY A 69 -24.85 -4.63 -2.52
N ASP A 70 -25.27 -3.63 -1.75
CA ASP A 70 -25.48 -2.24 -2.22
C ASP A 70 -24.28 -1.31 -1.93
N VAL A 71 -23.23 -1.83 -1.29
CA VAL A 71 -21.97 -1.08 -1.08
C VAL A 71 -21.18 -1.03 -2.40
N PRO A 72 -20.68 0.15 -2.87
CA PRO A 72 -20.66 1.45 -2.18
C PRO A 72 -21.82 2.40 -2.53
N PHE A 73 -22.67 2.08 -3.51
CA PHE A 73 -23.86 2.86 -3.81
C PHE A 73 -24.95 2.02 -4.48
N ALA A 74 -26.20 2.41 -4.26
CA ALA A 74 -27.37 1.89 -4.96
C ALA A 74 -28.13 3.00 -5.69
N ILE A 75 -28.66 2.67 -6.86
CA ILE A 75 -29.52 3.55 -7.67
C ILE A 75 -30.94 2.99 -7.65
N PHE A 76 -31.92 3.87 -7.47
CA PHE A 76 -33.32 3.49 -7.35
C PHE A 76 -34.25 4.55 -7.97
N GLU A 77 -35.45 4.12 -8.33
CA GLU A 77 -36.49 4.95 -8.89
C GLU A 77 -37.65 5.10 -7.90
N VAL A 78 -37.98 6.35 -7.59
CA VAL A 78 -39.10 6.71 -6.72
C VAL A 78 -40.28 7.13 -7.60
N HIS A 79 -41.45 6.56 -7.32
CA HIS A 79 -42.67 6.77 -8.07
C HIS A 79 -43.75 7.41 -7.19
N ALA A 80 -44.48 8.36 -7.76
CA ALA A 80 -45.71 8.91 -7.18
C ALA A 80 -46.92 8.27 -7.86
N TRP A 81 -47.84 7.76 -7.05
CA TRP A 81 -49.05 7.06 -7.48
C TRP A 81 -50.29 7.86 -7.13
N CYS A 82 -51.25 7.90 -8.06
CA CYS A 82 -52.57 8.48 -7.84
C CYS A 82 -53.63 7.52 -8.38
N GLY A 83 -54.47 6.97 -7.50
CA GLY A 83 -55.54 6.04 -7.93
C GLY A 83 -55.04 4.78 -8.64
N GLY A 84 -53.82 4.33 -8.35
CA GLY A 84 -53.19 3.16 -8.98
C GLY A 84 -52.43 3.44 -10.27
N GLU A 85 -52.39 4.70 -10.73
CA GLU A 85 -51.59 5.13 -11.87
C GLU A 85 -50.33 5.88 -11.42
N ILE A 86 -49.22 5.66 -12.11
CA ILE A 86 -47.98 6.42 -11.90
C ILE A 86 -48.16 7.81 -12.50
N VAL A 87 -48.13 8.83 -11.65
CA VAL A 87 -48.29 10.25 -12.04
C VAL A 87 -46.97 11.02 -12.04
N GLY A 88 -45.88 10.40 -11.60
CA GLY A 88 -44.52 10.90 -11.77
C GLY A 88 -43.50 9.93 -11.24
N SER A 89 -42.27 10.04 -11.73
CA SER A 89 -41.12 9.33 -11.19
C SER A 89 -39.89 10.22 -11.15
N CYS A 90 -38.89 9.81 -10.38
CA CYS A 90 -37.55 10.35 -10.40
C CYS A 90 -36.53 9.30 -9.96
N THR A 91 -35.34 9.34 -10.56
CA THR A 91 -34.21 8.47 -10.19
C THR A 91 -33.31 9.21 -9.20
N THR A 92 -32.85 8.50 -8.16
CA THR A 92 -31.85 9.00 -7.22
C THR A 92 -30.98 7.85 -6.71
N TYR A 93 -30.06 8.13 -5.81
CA TYR A 93 -29.06 7.18 -5.34
C TYR A 93 -28.81 7.29 -3.83
N ALA A 94 -28.26 6.25 -3.23
CA ALA A 94 -27.74 6.29 -1.86
C ALA A 94 -26.28 5.82 -1.86
N GLY A 95 -25.41 6.57 -1.20
CA GLY A 95 -24.08 6.09 -0.82
C GLY A 95 -24.20 5.21 0.40
N VAL A 96 -23.76 3.96 0.30
CA VAL A 96 -23.92 2.92 1.31
C VAL A 96 -22.56 2.62 1.92
N PHE A 97 -22.44 2.82 3.23
CA PHE A 97 -21.22 2.61 3.99
C PHE A 97 -21.37 1.42 4.96
N ASP A 98 -20.26 0.70 5.15
CA ASP A 98 -20.12 -0.41 6.10
C ASP A 98 -18.92 -0.17 7.02
N ASN A 99 -18.92 0.96 7.74
CA ASN A 99 -17.88 1.30 8.70
C ASN A 99 -17.89 0.38 9.92
N PHE A 100 -19.00 -0.32 10.18
CA PHE A 100 -19.11 -1.33 11.24
C PHE A 100 -18.64 -2.74 10.82
N GLY A 101 -18.27 -2.95 9.55
CA GLY A 101 -17.76 -4.23 9.05
C GLY A 101 -18.79 -5.38 9.09
N LEU A 102 -20.07 -5.06 8.98
CA LEU A 102 -21.20 -5.99 9.07
C LEU A 102 -21.30 -6.91 7.86
N CYS A 103 -20.80 -6.48 6.71
CA CYS A 103 -21.03 -7.19 5.46
C CYS A 103 -19.95 -8.21 5.11
N GLY A 104 -18.97 -8.40 5.99
CA GLY A 104 -17.87 -9.33 5.75
C GLY A 104 -17.12 -9.07 4.44
N HIS A 105 -17.20 -7.84 3.91
CA HIS A 105 -16.39 -7.45 2.77
C HIS A 105 -14.94 -7.64 3.17
N PRO A 106 -14.10 -8.25 2.30
CA PRO A 106 -12.68 -8.24 2.56
C PRO A 106 -12.27 -6.79 2.75
N PRO A 107 -11.50 -6.47 3.81
CA PRO A 107 -11.05 -5.11 4.05
C PRO A 107 -10.44 -4.55 2.77
N PRO A 108 -10.65 -3.26 2.47
CA PRO A 108 -10.09 -2.67 1.27
C PRO A 108 -8.58 -2.93 1.24
N PRO A 109 -8.00 -3.21 0.06
CA PRO A 109 -6.57 -3.43 -0.01
C PRO A 109 -5.82 -2.23 0.55
N VAL A 110 -4.86 -2.53 1.41
CA VAL A 110 -4.02 -1.56 2.10
C VAL A 110 -2.66 -1.48 1.40
N ALA A 111 -1.89 -0.46 1.81
CA ALA A 111 -0.62 -0.13 1.19
C ALA A 111 0.57 -0.47 2.11
N VAL A 112 1.72 -0.64 1.47
CA VAL A 112 3.03 -0.52 2.10
C VAL A 112 3.72 0.71 1.54
N ASP A 113 4.18 1.59 2.41
CA ASP A 113 4.98 2.74 2.04
C ASP A 113 6.24 2.85 2.89
N GLY A 114 7.23 3.52 2.32
CA GLY A 114 8.53 3.72 2.94
C GLY A 114 9.49 4.49 2.05
N ARG A 115 10.71 4.68 2.55
CA ARG A 115 11.77 5.44 1.91
C ARG A 115 13.04 4.61 1.85
N ILE A 116 13.78 4.79 0.77
CA ILE A 116 15.11 4.19 0.61
C ILE A 116 16.14 5.31 0.55
N LEU A 117 16.94 5.40 1.61
CA LEU A 117 17.96 6.43 1.81
C LEU A 117 19.34 5.77 1.99
N ARG A 118 20.42 6.47 1.66
CA ARG A 118 21.77 6.10 2.11
C ARG A 118 21.94 6.41 3.60
N GLU A 119 23.05 5.94 4.18
CA GLU A 119 23.40 6.22 5.58
C GLU A 119 23.46 7.72 5.91
N ASP A 120 23.85 8.57 4.95
CA ASP A 120 23.92 10.03 5.09
C ASP A 120 22.54 10.73 4.93
N GLY A 121 21.46 9.96 4.72
CA GLY A 121 20.11 10.47 4.52
C GLY A 121 19.80 10.92 3.10
N VAL A 122 20.72 10.74 2.14
CA VAL A 122 20.47 11.07 0.73
C VAL A 122 19.56 10.01 0.09
N PRO A 123 18.47 10.42 -0.59
CA PRO A 123 17.54 9.47 -1.21
C PRO A 123 18.14 8.75 -2.41
N VAL A 124 17.74 7.49 -2.60
CA VAL A 124 18.14 6.68 -3.76
C VAL A 124 16.95 6.45 -4.69
N GLU A 125 16.98 7.10 -5.85
CA GLU A 125 15.98 6.94 -6.91
C GLU A 125 16.15 5.63 -7.69
N GLY A 126 15.06 5.08 -8.22
CA GLY A 126 15.08 3.99 -9.19
C GLY A 126 15.48 2.65 -8.59
N VAL A 127 15.30 2.46 -7.29
CA VAL A 127 15.36 1.15 -6.65
C VAL A 127 14.06 0.42 -6.94
N THR A 128 14.15 -0.81 -7.45
CA THR A 128 12.97 -1.66 -7.65
C THR A 128 12.55 -2.22 -6.31
N VAL A 129 11.33 -1.92 -5.85
CA VAL A 129 10.77 -2.52 -4.64
C VAL A 129 9.71 -3.51 -5.06
N SER A 130 9.92 -4.77 -4.70
CA SER A 130 9.03 -5.87 -5.05
C SER A 130 8.29 -6.39 -3.82
N LEU A 131 6.99 -6.63 -4.01
CA LEU A 131 6.13 -7.32 -3.07
C LEU A 131 5.84 -8.71 -3.62
N SER A 132 6.29 -9.72 -2.88
CA SER A 132 5.94 -11.13 -3.13
C SER A 132 4.90 -11.58 -2.12
N GLY A 133 3.89 -12.33 -2.57
CA GLY A 133 2.75 -12.76 -1.75
C GLY A 133 1.58 -13.18 -2.65
N PRO A 134 0.35 -13.30 -2.10
CA PRO A 134 -0.83 -13.61 -2.89
C PRO A 134 -1.15 -12.55 -3.96
N SER A 135 -0.84 -11.28 -3.67
CA SER A 135 -1.09 -10.13 -4.54
C SER A 135 0.23 -9.43 -4.91
N PRO A 136 1.07 -10.03 -5.78
CA PRO A 136 2.39 -9.51 -6.07
C PRO A 136 2.33 -8.16 -6.80
N SER A 137 3.26 -7.27 -6.45
CA SER A 137 3.33 -5.92 -7.01
C SER A 137 4.77 -5.43 -7.05
N THR A 138 5.09 -4.51 -7.94
CA THR A 138 6.41 -3.90 -8.04
C THR A 138 6.29 -2.40 -8.30
N THR A 139 7.23 -1.64 -7.75
CA THR A 139 7.31 -0.19 -7.95
C THR A 139 8.77 0.26 -7.99
N LEU A 140 9.01 1.52 -8.36
CA LEU A 140 10.33 2.16 -8.33
C LEU A 140 10.32 3.29 -7.30
N THR A 141 11.43 3.48 -6.59
CA THR A 141 11.59 4.66 -5.73
C THR A 141 11.65 5.94 -6.56
N SER A 142 10.99 6.98 -6.06
CA SER A 142 11.02 8.33 -6.61
C SER A 142 12.35 9.05 -6.36
N VAL A 143 12.50 10.28 -6.90
CA VAL A 143 13.64 11.17 -6.64
C VAL A 143 13.85 11.49 -5.14
N GLU A 144 12.79 11.38 -4.34
CA GLU A 144 12.84 11.58 -2.87
C GLU A 144 13.08 10.28 -2.10
N GLY A 145 13.31 9.17 -2.80
CA GLY A 145 13.54 7.84 -2.24
C GLY A 145 12.26 7.11 -1.82
N ASN A 146 11.09 7.73 -1.98
CA ASN A 146 9.81 7.16 -1.53
C ASN A 146 9.33 6.07 -2.49
N TYR A 147 8.73 5.01 -1.94
CA TYR A 147 8.01 3.99 -2.69
C TYR A 147 6.64 3.71 -2.07
N HIS A 148 5.71 3.24 -2.90
CA HIS A 148 4.35 2.87 -2.48
C HIS A 148 3.91 1.61 -3.22
N LEU A 149 3.50 0.59 -2.47
CA LEU A 149 2.95 -0.67 -2.98
C LEU A 149 1.50 -0.76 -2.51
N LEU A 150 0.59 -1.06 -3.42
CA LEU A 150 -0.85 -1.18 -3.16
C LEU A 150 -1.30 -2.62 -3.35
N GLY A 151 -2.46 -2.96 -2.78
CA GLY A 151 -3.15 -4.21 -3.12
C GLY A 151 -2.94 -5.35 -2.12
N VAL A 152 -2.49 -5.07 -0.90
CA VAL A 152 -2.29 -6.10 0.12
C VAL A 152 -3.56 -6.24 0.95
N LEU A 153 -4.01 -7.46 1.20
CA LEU A 153 -5.16 -7.71 2.07
C LEU A 153 -4.70 -7.96 3.52
N GLU A 154 -5.54 -7.59 4.49
CA GLU A 154 -5.30 -7.93 5.90
C GLU A 154 -5.11 -9.45 6.07
N GLY A 155 -4.16 -9.83 6.91
CA GLY A 155 -3.90 -11.23 7.24
C GLY A 155 -3.01 -11.97 6.24
N GLU A 156 -2.69 -11.37 5.09
CA GLU A 156 -1.73 -11.95 4.14
C GLU A 156 -0.32 -12.02 4.74
N GLU A 157 0.48 -12.94 4.21
CA GLU A 157 1.93 -12.95 4.40
C GLU A 157 2.58 -12.40 3.13
N VAL A 158 3.34 -11.32 3.28
CA VAL A 158 4.04 -10.67 2.17
C VAL A 158 5.52 -10.49 2.48
N THR A 159 6.34 -10.49 1.44
CA THR A 159 7.77 -10.20 1.50
C THR A 159 8.07 -8.98 0.65
N ILE A 160 8.69 -7.97 1.25
CA ILE A 160 9.15 -6.75 0.57
C ILE A 160 10.65 -6.87 0.31
N THR A 161 11.06 -6.78 -0.95
CA THR A 161 12.46 -6.90 -1.38
C THR A 161 12.86 -5.73 -2.28
N PRO A 162 13.72 -4.81 -1.80
CA PRO A 162 14.37 -3.81 -2.64
C PRO A 162 15.53 -4.40 -3.44
N GLU A 163 15.67 -3.98 -4.69
CA GLU A 163 16.75 -4.40 -5.58
C GLU A 163 17.17 -3.25 -6.51
N LYS A 164 18.48 -3.04 -6.63
CA LYS A 164 19.08 -2.17 -7.64
C LYS A 164 20.44 -2.72 -8.01
N ASN A 165 20.62 -3.07 -9.29
CA ASN A 165 21.89 -3.57 -9.76
C ASN A 165 22.40 -2.80 -10.99
N ALA A 166 22.75 -1.53 -10.78
CA ALA A 166 23.23 -0.62 -11.81
C ALA A 166 24.21 0.42 -11.27
N GLY A 167 24.94 1.06 -12.19
CA GLY A 167 25.81 2.19 -11.88
C GLY A 167 26.99 1.82 -11.00
N TYR A 168 27.65 0.67 -11.21
CA TYR A 168 28.71 0.15 -10.32
C TYR A 168 29.77 1.20 -9.94
N ALA A 169 30.21 2.04 -10.88
CA ALA A 169 31.22 3.07 -10.65
C ALA A 169 30.65 4.44 -10.18
N GLU A 170 29.32 4.59 -10.08
CA GLU A 170 28.69 5.83 -9.61
C GLU A 170 28.95 6.02 -8.11
N GLY A 171 29.48 7.17 -7.70
CA GLY A 171 29.85 7.47 -6.31
C GLY A 171 31.20 6.87 -5.88
N VAL A 172 31.70 5.84 -6.59
CA VAL A 172 32.99 5.22 -6.24
C VAL A 172 34.15 6.09 -6.74
N SER A 173 35.06 6.43 -5.84
CA SER A 173 36.20 7.30 -6.07
C SER A 173 37.52 6.71 -5.54
N THR A 174 38.62 7.43 -5.77
CA THR A 174 39.92 7.07 -5.19
C THR A 174 39.98 7.34 -3.68
N LEU A 175 39.08 8.19 -3.15
CA LEU A 175 38.97 8.44 -1.73
C LEU A 175 38.51 7.19 -0.99
N ASP A 176 37.53 6.47 -1.54
CA ASP A 176 37.06 5.18 -0.99
C ASP A 176 38.18 4.18 -0.81
N MET A 177 39.00 4.03 -1.84
CA MET A 177 40.16 3.14 -1.80
C MET A 177 41.16 3.54 -0.70
N VAL A 178 41.35 4.84 -0.47
CA VAL A 178 42.23 5.35 0.60
C VAL A 178 41.64 5.03 1.97
N LEU A 179 40.33 5.22 2.17
CA LEU A 179 39.64 4.91 3.42
C LEU A 179 39.68 3.41 3.73
N ILE A 180 39.36 2.56 2.76
CA ILE A 180 39.46 1.10 2.88
C ILE A 180 40.91 0.68 3.19
N SER A 181 41.90 1.27 2.53
CA SER A 181 43.32 0.96 2.82
C SER A 181 43.73 1.36 4.24
N ARG A 182 43.24 2.50 4.76
CA ARG A 182 43.54 2.93 6.14
C ARG A 182 42.89 2.00 7.17
N HIS A 183 41.70 1.49 6.86
CA HIS A 183 41.01 0.50 7.68
C HIS A 183 41.78 -0.81 7.76
N ILE A 184 42.22 -1.35 6.62
CA ILE A 184 43.04 -2.59 6.56
C ILE A 184 44.34 -2.43 7.36
N LEU A 185 44.96 -1.24 7.33
CA LEU A 185 46.19 -0.95 8.06
C LEU A 185 45.97 -0.61 9.55
N GLY A 186 44.72 -0.50 10.01
CA GLY A 186 44.38 -0.09 11.38
C GLY A 186 44.76 1.36 11.71
N VAL A 187 44.98 2.21 10.70
CA VAL A 187 45.31 3.64 10.89
C VAL A 187 44.05 4.45 11.18
N GLU A 188 42.96 4.12 10.49
CA GLU A 188 41.65 4.73 10.65
C GLU A 188 40.59 3.69 10.29
N ILE A 189 39.70 3.38 11.22
CA ILE A 189 38.69 2.34 11.05
C ILE A 189 37.42 2.92 10.45
N LEU A 190 36.77 2.17 9.55
CA LEU A 190 35.40 2.45 9.12
C LEU A 190 34.47 2.35 10.32
N GLY A 191 33.63 3.37 10.50
CA GLY A 191 32.91 3.63 11.74
C GLY A 191 31.51 3.02 11.79
N SER A 192 30.96 2.66 10.63
CA SER A 192 29.60 2.12 10.51
C SER A 192 29.56 0.72 9.89
N PRO A 193 28.55 -0.09 10.23
CA PRO A 193 28.32 -1.39 9.58
C PRO A 193 28.06 -1.22 8.08
N TYR A 194 27.43 -0.12 7.65
CA TYR A 194 27.15 0.16 6.25
C TYR A 194 28.43 0.43 5.46
N GLN A 195 29.39 1.18 6.01
CA GLN A 195 30.72 1.37 5.41
C GLN A 195 31.48 0.05 5.28
N LEU A 196 31.40 -0.83 6.29
CA LEU A 196 32.01 -2.16 6.22
C LEU A 196 31.39 -3.03 5.12
N ILE A 197 30.06 -3.00 4.97
CA ILE A 197 29.34 -3.69 3.90
C ILE A 197 29.72 -3.11 2.52
N ALA A 198 29.82 -1.79 2.39
CA ALA A 198 30.26 -1.13 1.17
C ALA A 198 31.70 -1.49 0.79
N ALA A 199 32.59 -1.65 1.78
CA ALA A 199 33.99 -2.00 1.57
C ALA A 199 34.24 -3.47 1.14
N ASP A 200 33.32 -4.39 1.42
CA ASP A 200 33.39 -5.81 1.05
C ASP A 200 32.87 -6.04 -0.37
N VAL A 201 33.65 -5.57 -1.34
CA VAL A 201 33.27 -5.55 -2.75
C VAL A 201 33.16 -6.94 -3.34
N ASN A 202 34.01 -7.88 -2.90
CA ASN A 202 33.95 -9.26 -3.36
C ASN A 202 32.99 -10.14 -2.55
N ASN A 203 32.17 -9.57 -1.66
CA ASN A 203 31.17 -10.28 -0.85
C ASN A 203 31.77 -11.46 -0.05
N SER A 204 33.03 -11.33 0.39
CA SER A 204 33.73 -12.36 1.15
C SER A 204 33.45 -12.28 2.65
N ARG A 205 32.82 -11.19 3.11
CA ARG A 205 32.57 -10.82 4.51
C ARG A 205 33.83 -10.40 5.27
N TYR A 206 34.86 -9.98 4.54
CA TYR A 206 36.12 -9.47 5.07
C TYR A 206 36.60 -8.31 4.22
N VAL A 207 36.98 -7.20 4.86
CA VAL A 207 37.60 -6.07 4.17
C VAL A 207 39.10 -6.32 4.01
N THR A 208 39.53 -6.56 2.78
CA THR A 208 40.90 -6.97 2.46
C THR A 208 41.47 -6.23 1.26
N THR A 209 42.73 -6.52 0.93
CA THR A 209 43.36 -5.97 -0.29
C THR A 209 42.73 -6.51 -1.58
N LEU A 210 41.97 -7.61 -1.54
CA LEU A 210 41.24 -8.12 -2.70
C LEU A 210 40.11 -7.16 -3.12
N ASP A 211 39.44 -6.53 -2.16
CA ASP A 211 38.39 -5.54 -2.41
C ASP A 211 38.96 -4.30 -3.11
N LEU A 212 40.14 -3.85 -2.67
CA LEU A 212 40.87 -2.76 -3.33
C LEU A 212 41.27 -3.09 -4.77
N ILE A 213 41.62 -4.35 -5.05
CA ILE A 213 41.94 -4.78 -6.42
C ILE A 213 40.68 -4.77 -7.29
N ALA A 214 39.55 -5.27 -6.78
CA ALA A 214 38.27 -5.25 -7.49
C ALA A 214 37.82 -3.81 -7.80
N LEU A 215 37.86 -2.91 -6.81
CA LEU A 215 37.54 -1.48 -7.01
C LEU A 215 38.45 -0.80 -8.01
N ARG A 216 39.75 -1.07 -7.94
CA ARG A 216 40.70 -0.50 -8.89
C ARG A 216 40.41 -0.92 -10.33
N ARG A 217 40.04 -2.19 -10.53
CA ARG A 217 39.69 -2.71 -11.86
C ARG A 217 38.40 -2.08 -12.38
N LEU A 218 37.41 -1.90 -11.51
CA LEU A 218 36.18 -1.17 -11.83
C LEU A 218 36.46 0.27 -12.26
N LEU A 219 37.21 1.03 -11.46
CA LEU A 219 37.53 2.45 -11.73
C LEU A 219 38.37 2.64 -13.01
N LEU A 220 39.18 1.65 -13.37
CA LEU A 220 39.95 1.65 -14.62
C LEU A 220 39.14 1.17 -15.83
N GLY A 221 37.87 0.79 -15.64
CA GLY A 221 37.01 0.25 -16.69
C GLY A 221 37.48 -1.10 -17.23
N ILE A 222 38.30 -1.82 -16.46
CA ILE A 222 38.72 -3.18 -16.81
C ILE A 222 37.56 -4.15 -16.57
N ASP A 223 36.88 -3.98 -15.44
CA ASP A 223 35.61 -4.62 -15.14
C ASP A 223 34.52 -3.53 -15.12
N ILE A 224 33.29 -3.88 -15.52
CA ILE A 224 32.13 -2.96 -15.53
C ILE A 224 31.07 -3.34 -14.50
N GLU A 225 31.23 -4.50 -13.87
CA GLU A 225 30.37 -5.08 -12.84
C GLU A 225 31.21 -5.94 -11.89
N PHE A 226 30.65 -6.26 -10.72
CA PHE A 226 31.27 -7.19 -9.77
C PHE A 226 30.84 -8.63 -10.09
N GLU A 227 31.78 -9.57 -10.08
CA GLU A 227 31.51 -10.98 -10.45
C GLU A 227 30.61 -11.71 -9.45
N VAL A 228 30.66 -11.33 -8.17
CA VAL A 228 30.06 -12.07 -7.04
C VAL A 228 29.22 -11.19 -6.11
N ASN A 229 28.98 -9.94 -6.50
CA ASN A 229 28.27 -8.96 -5.68
C ASN A 229 27.38 -8.07 -6.54
N THR A 230 26.38 -7.45 -5.92
CA THR A 230 25.56 -6.42 -6.56
C THR A 230 26.18 -5.05 -6.34
N SER A 231 25.76 -4.08 -7.15
CA SER A 231 26.20 -2.67 -7.00
C SER A 231 25.56 -1.95 -5.81
N TRP A 232 24.40 -2.41 -5.36
CA TRP A 232 23.72 -1.92 -4.17
C TRP A 232 23.24 -3.08 -3.30
N ARG A 233 23.26 -2.86 -2.00
CA ARG A 233 22.69 -3.75 -0.98
C ARG A 233 21.73 -2.96 -0.11
N PHE A 234 20.78 -3.63 0.52
CA PHE A 234 19.73 -2.99 1.29
C PHE A 234 19.61 -3.62 2.65
N VAL A 235 19.38 -2.80 3.66
CA VAL A 235 19.18 -3.21 5.04
C VAL A 235 17.97 -2.45 5.57
N GLU A 236 17.04 -3.12 6.24
CA GLU A 236 15.92 -2.44 6.89
C GLU A 236 16.44 -1.40 7.89
N SER A 237 15.85 -0.20 7.93
CA SER A 237 16.36 0.92 8.73
C SER A 237 16.29 0.65 10.24
N ASP A 238 15.30 -0.13 10.67
CA ASP A 238 15.11 -0.57 12.06
C ASP A 238 15.99 -1.77 12.43
N TYR A 239 16.78 -2.31 11.51
CA TYR A 239 17.66 -3.44 11.79
C TYR A 239 18.81 -3.03 12.71
N VAL A 240 18.87 -3.65 13.88
CA VAL A 240 19.96 -3.43 14.86
C VAL A 240 21.04 -4.49 14.68
N PHE A 241 22.19 -4.08 14.16
CA PHE A 241 23.37 -4.95 14.09
C PHE A 241 23.80 -5.41 15.50
N PRO A 242 23.90 -6.73 15.78
CA PRO A 242 24.36 -7.23 17.08
C PRO A 242 25.76 -6.73 17.46
N ASN A 243 26.60 -6.53 16.45
CA ASN A 243 27.92 -5.93 16.58
C ASN A 243 28.16 -4.98 15.40
N PRO A 244 28.04 -3.66 15.59
CA PRO A 244 28.27 -2.68 14.53
C PRO A 244 29.66 -2.73 13.90
N ALA A 245 30.67 -3.21 14.64
CA ALA A 245 32.04 -3.39 14.13
C ALA A 245 32.23 -4.69 13.32
N ASN A 246 31.23 -5.57 13.30
CA ASN A 246 31.21 -6.79 12.50
C ASN A 246 29.78 -7.09 12.00
N PRO A 247 29.34 -6.46 10.90
CA PRO A 247 27.99 -6.62 10.38
C PRO A 247 27.67 -8.05 9.92
N TRP A 248 28.69 -8.90 9.71
CA TRP A 248 28.54 -10.29 9.27
C TRP A 248 28.52 -11.31 10.40
N GLN A 249 28.54 -10.85 11.66
CA GLN A 249 28.35 -11.74 12.81
C GLN A 249 27.04 -12.53 12.70
N GLU A 250 26.02 -11.90 12.14
CA GLU A 250 24.78 -12.53 11.71
C GLU A 250 24.49 -12.15 10.26
N ARG A 251 23.72 -12.97 9.56
CA ARG A 251 23.21 -12.59 8.24
C ARG A 251 22.09 -11.58 8.43
N PHE A 252 22.36 -10.32 8.12
CA PHE A 252 21.30 -9.32 8.03
C PHE A 252 20.36 -9.63 6.85
N PRO A 253 19.05 -9.38 7.01
CA PRO A 253 18.09 -9.56 5.94
C PRO A 253 18.15 -8.41 4.94
N GLU A 254 18.02 -8.73 3.65
CA GLU A 254 17.90 -7.74 2.56
C GLU A 254 16.45 -7.64 2.05
N TRP A 255 15.52 -8.13 2.87
CA TRP A 255 14.07 -8.17 2.63
C TRP A 255 13.36 -8.17 3.98
N THR A 256 12.08 -7.79 4.01
CA THR A 256 11.25 -7.83 5.22
C THR A 256 10.01 -8.67 4.99
N ILE A 257 9.70 -9.61 5.90
CA ILE A 257 8.43 -10.35 5.90
C ILE A 257 7.47 -9.65 6.85
N ILE A 258 6.23 -9.47 6.39
CA ILE A 258 5.12 -8.98 7.19
C ILE A 258 4.09 -10.11 7.25
N SER A 259 3.87 -10.66 8.44
CA SER A 259 2.95 -11.78 8.68
C SER A 259 2.44 -11.77 10.13
N PRO A 260 1.12 -11.59 10.38
CA PRO A 260 0.09 -11.23 9.41
C PRO A 260 0.16 -9.76 8.99
N PHE A 261 -0.31 -9.44 7.78
CA PHE A 261 -0.41 -8.06 7.31
C PHE A 261 -1.52 -7.27 8.06
N PRO A 262 -1.25 -6.05 8.57
CA PRO A 262 -2.22 -5.29 9.35
C PRO A 262 -3.28 -4.60 8.49
N ALA A 263 -4.51 -4.49 9.01
CA ALA A 263 -5.63 -3.79 8.38
C ALA A 263 -5.38 -2.28 8.13
N THR A 264 -4.41 -1.69 8.84
CA THR A 264 -4.08 -0.26 8.72
C THR A 264 -3.09 0.04 7.59
N GLY A 265 -2.53 -0.98 6.94
CA GLY A 265 -1.33 -0.82 6.13
C GLY A 265 -0.06 -0.72 6.98
N VAL A 266 1.08 -0.65 6.29
CA VAL A 266 2.40 -0.45 6.90
C VAL A 266 3.01 0.82 6.30
N SER A 267 3.20 1.82 7.13
CA SER A 267 3.96 3.02 6.79
C SER A 267 5.38 2.94 7.35
N ASP A 268 6.25 3.81 6.84
CA ASP A 268 7.62 3.99 7.34
C ASP A 268 8.47 2.70 7.29
N LEU A 269 8.17 1.79 6.35
CA LEU A 269 9.03 0.62 6.09
C LEU A 269 10.27 1.08 5.32
N ASP A 270 11.22 1.68 6.04
CA ASP A 270 12.37 2.31 5.42
C ASP A 270 13.53 1.34 5.23
N PHE A 271 14.33 1.53 4.18
CA PHE A 271 15.57 0.79 3.97
C PHE A 271 16.77 1.74 3.84
N VAL A 272 17.91 1.32 4.41
CA VAL A 272 19.21 1.89 4.16
C VAL A 272 19.84 1.21 2.94
N ALA A 273 20.09 1.99 1.89
CA ALA A 273 20.79 1.58 0.69
C ALA A 273 22.30 1.77 0.85
N VAL A 274 23.05 0.69 0.64
CA VAL A 274 24.50 0.65 0.70
C VAL A 274 25.06 0.49 -0.69
N LYS A 275 25.77 1.51 -1.17
CA LYS A 275 26.48 1.45 -2.46
C LYS A 275 27.76 0.65 -2.28
N VAL A 276 27.88 -0.49 -2.96
CA VAL A 276 29.09 -1.30 -2.88
C VAL A 276 30.25 -0.57 -3.54
N GLY A 277 31.31 -0.34 -2.77
CA GLY A 277 32.50 0.39 -3.17
C GLY A 277 32.57 1.86 -2.75
N ASP A 278 31.46 2.45 -2.33
CA ASP A 278 31.38 3.85 -1.89
C ASP A 278 31.25 3.90 -0.36
N VAL A 279 32.38 4.15 0.30
CA VAL A 279 32.51 4.28 1.75
C VAL A 279 32.61 5.74 2.20
N SER A 280 32.96 6.68 1.31
CA SER A 280 32.99 8.12 1.61
C SER A 280 31.63 8.80 1.52
N LEU A 281 30.70 8.27 0.73
CA LEU A 281 29.38 8.85 0.46
C LEU A 281 29.47 10.26 -0.17
N ASP A 282 30.50 10.52 -0.98
CA ASP A 282 30.82 11.84 -1.57
C ASP A 282 30.10 12.17 -2.91
#